data_AF-A0A9X3XMD9-F1
#
_entry.id   AF-A0A9X3XMD9-F1
#
_cell.length_a   1.000
_cell.length_b   1.000
_cell.length_c   1.000
_cell.angle_alpha   90.00
_cell.angle_beta   90.00
_cell.angle_gamma   90.00
#
_symmetry.space_group_name_H-M   'P 1'
#
loop_
_entity.id
_entity.type
_entity.pdbx_description
1 polymer ?
#
loop_
_entity_poly.entity_id
_entity_poly.type
_entity_poly.pdbx_seq_one_letter_code
_entity_poly.pdbx_strand_id
1 'polypeptide(L)'
;MLTIGKFNLEIQKAKEEVIQRRKENWIDEWLRKNPRIRVAPEPPLEEVTPKAWFIAEWDTGFVVADYEELKKCPKRQREKILSLGGI
;
A
#
# COMPACT_ATOMS: atom_id res chain seq x y z
N MET A 1 -8.24 -16.60 20.21
CA MET A 1 -6.83 -16.70 19.79
C MET A 1 -6.79 -16.98 18.30
N LEU A 2 -6.71 -15.94 17.47
CA LEU A 2 -6.44 -16.09 16.04
C LEU A 2 -4.95 -16.38 15.90
N THR A 3 -4.63 -17.55 15.36
CA THR A 3 -3.27 -18.06 15.22
C THR A 3 -2.46 -17.13 14.30
N ILE A 4 -1.27 -16.74 14.77
CA ILE A 4 -0.24 -15.91 14.10
C ILE A 4 -0.05 -16.19 12.59
N GLY A 5 -0.33 -17.42 12.12
CA GLY A 5 -0.29 -17.77 10.69
C GLY A 5 -1.37 -17.12 9.82
N LYS A 6 -2.56 -16.83 10.35
CA LYS A 6 -3.65 -16.18 9.60
C LYS A 6 -3.40 -14.69 9.36
N PHE A 7 -2.86 -13.99 10.35
CA PHE A 7 -2.55 -12.56 10.24
C PHE A 7 -1.47 -12.28 9.18
N ASN A 8 -0.43 -13.12 9.11
CA ASN A 8 0.59 -12.98 8.07
C ASN A 8 0.02 -13.11 6.64
N LEU A 9 -0.96 -14.00 6.44
CA LEU A 9 -1.63 -14.15 5.15
C LEU A 9 -2.51 -12.94 4.81
N GLU A 10 -3.22 -12.38 5.80
CA GLU A 10 -4.02 -11.17 5.60
C GLU A 10 -3.15 -9.94 5.30
N ILE A 11 -2.00 -9.81 5.97
CA ILE A 11 -1.01 -8.77 5.69
C ILE A 11 -0.43 -8.93 4.28
N GLN A 12 -0.12 -10.17 3.85
CA GLN A 12 0.35 -10.43 2.48
C GLN A 12 -0.71 -10.05 1.45
N LYS A 13 -1.98 -10.44 1.65
CA LYS A 13 -3.08 -10.02 0.79
C LYS A 13 -3.23 -8.50 0.74
N ALA A 14 -3.17 -7.82 1.88
CA ALA A 14 -3.27 -6.37 1.93
C ALA A 14 -2.13 -5.69 1.16
N LYS A 15 -0.90 -6.23 1.22
CA LYS A 15 0.22 -5.75 0.40
C LYS A 15 -0.03 -5.95 -1.10
N GLU A 16 -0.52 -7.13 -1.49
CA GLU A 16 -0.86 -7.43 -2.89
C GLU A 16 -1.97 -6.50 -3.41
N GLU A 17 -3.00 -6.23 -2.62
CA GLU A 17 -4.07 -5.30 -2.98
C GLU A 17 -3.54 -3.87 -3.20
N VAL A 18 -2.64 -3.39 -2.33
CA VAL A 18 -2.01 -2.08 -2.48
C VAL A 18 -1.15 -2.02 -3.76
N ILE A 19 -0.38 -3.07 -4.04
CA ILE A 19 0.42 -3.17 -5.27
C ILE A 19 -0.50 -3.17 -6.49
N GLN A 20 -1.55 -3.98 -6.49
CA GLN A 20 -2.50 -4.09 -7.60
C GLN A 20 -3.17 -2.74 -7.89
N ARG A 21 -3.63 -2.05 -6.85
CA ARG A 21 -4.23 -0.72 -6.99
C ARG A 21 -3.24 0.32 -7.55
N ARG A 22 -1.96 0.21 -7.19
CA ARG A 22 -0.90 1.06 -7.78
C ARG A 22 -0.64 0.73 -9.25
N LYS A 23 -0.72 -0.55 -9.66
CA LYS A 23 -0.61 -0.93 -11.08
C LYS A 23 -1.73 -0.28 -11.88
N GLU A 24 -2.96 -0.39 -11.38
CA GLU A 24 -4.14 0.19 -12.02
C GLU A 24 -4.03 1.71 -12.12
N ASN A 25 -3.67 2.40 -11.04
CA ASN A 25 -3.44 3.85 -11.07
C ASN A 25 -2.33 4.24 -12.06
N TRP A 26 -1.23 3.49 -12.12
CA TRP A 26 -0.14 3.74 -13.06
C TRP A 26 -0.60 3.57 -14.51
N ILE A 27 -1.32 2.50 -14.80
CA ILE A 27 -1.90 2.23 -16.11
C ILE A 27 -2.83 3.38 -16.52
N ASP A 28 -3.71 3.80 -15.62
CA ASP A 28 -4.63 4.91 -15.86
C ASP A 28 -3.90 6.24 -16.12
N GLU A 29 -2.88 6.57 -15.33
CA GLU A 29 -2.07 7.77 -15.55
C GLU A 29 -1.30 7.70 -16.88
N TRP A 30 -0.77 6.53 -17.22
CA TRP A 30 -0.01 6.33 -18.44
C TRP A 30 -0.91 6.45 -19.68
N LEU A 31 -2.11 5.85 -19.65
CA LEU A 31 -3.11 5.95 -20.71
C LEU A 31 -3.60 7.39 -20.87
N ARG A 32 -3.79 8.14 -19.78
CA ARG A 32 -4.12 9.58 -19.85
C ARG A 32 -3.03 10.39 -20.53
N LYS A 33 -1.76 10.07 -20.28
CA LYS A 33 -0.60 10.73 -20.91
C LYS A 33 -0.38 10.27 -22.37
N ASN A 34 -0.83 9.06 -22.72
CA ASN A 34 -0.67 8.45 -24.04
C ASN A 34 -2.03 8.07 -24.66
N PRO A 35 -2.90 9.04 -24.97
CA PRO A 35 -4.29 8.78 -25.40
C PRO A 35 -4.42 8.04 -26.74
N ARG A 36 -3.32 7.93 -27.50
CA ARG A 36 -3.28 7.19 -28.78
C ARG A 36 -3.03 5.70 -28.61
N ILE A 37 -2.61 5.26 -27.41
CA ILE A 37 -2.26 3.87 -27.14
C ILE A 37 -3.38 3.26 -26.29
N ARG A 38 -3.92 2.12 -26.73
CA ARG A 38 -5.05 1.45 -26.07
C ARG A 38 -4.65 0.48 -24.96
N VAL A 39 -3.37 0.11 -24.91
CA VAL A 39 -2.83 -0.86 -23.96
C VAL A 39 -1.58 -0.27 -23.33
N ALA A 40 -1.60 -0.07 -22.01
CA ALA A 40 -0.41 0.33 -21.29
C ALA A 40 0.59 -0.84 -21.22
N PRO A 41 1.90 -0.56 -21.25
CA PRO A 41 2.91 -1.59 -20.99
C PRO A 41 2.85 -2.05 -19.53
N GLU A 42 3.57 -3.13 -19.22
CA GLU A 42 3.69 -3.58 -17.82
C GLU A 42 4.34 -2.48 -16.97
N PRO A 43 3.73 -2.12 -15.84
CA PRO A 43 4.26 -1.06 -14.99
C PRO A 43 5.57 -1.54 -14.34
N PRO A 44 6.61 -0.69 -14.27
CA PRO A 44 7.87 -1.05 -13.65
C PRO A 44 7.65 -1.40 -12.17
N LEU A 45 8.09 -2.60 -11.76
CA LEU A 45 7.88 -3.12 -10.41
C LEU A 45 8.35 -2.13 -9.33
N GLU A 46 9.45 -1.42 -9.57
CA GLU A 46 10.01 -0.42 -8.64
C GLU A 46 9.09 0.78 -8.37
N GLU A 47 8.23 1.17 -9.32
CA GLU A 47 7.29 2.28 -9.12
C GLU A 47 6.02 1.81 -8.40
N VAL A 48 5.65 0.55 -8.59
CA VAL A 48 4.40 -0.01 -8.07
C VAL A 48 4.58 -0.60 -6.67
N THR A 49 5.72 -1.25 -6.40
CA THR A 49 5.98 -1.86 -5.10
C THR A 49 6.57 -0.85 -4.13
N PRO A 50 5.92 -0.59 -2.98
CA PRO A 50 6.52 0.17 -1.89
C PRO A 50 7.87 -0.39 -1.47
N LYS A 51 8.88 0.48 -1.37
CA LYS A 51 10.22 0.12 -0.89
C LYS A 51 10.23 -0.22 0.61
N ALA A 52 9.34 0.41 1.37
CA ALA A 52 9.19 0.18 2.80
C ALA A 52 7.71 0.14 3.19
N TRP A 53 7.36 -0.86 4.00
CA TRP A 53 6.00 -1.03 4.51
C TRP A 53 5.95 -0.66 5.98
N PHE A 54 4.94 0.12 6.35
CA PHE A 54 4.51 0.29 7.73
C PHE A 54 3.42 -0.74 8.02
N ILE A 55 3.65 -1.57 9.02
CA ILE A 55 2.71 -2.59 9.47
C ILE A 55 2.50 -2.38 10.96
N ALA A 56 1.27 -2.10 11.35
CA ALA A 56 0.85 -1.94 12.73
C ALA A 56 -0.23 -2.98 13.02
N GLU A 57 -0.14 -3.69 14.14
CA GLU A 57 -1.09 -4.71 14.56
C GLU A 57 -1.55 -4.40 16.00
N TRP A 58 -2.83 -4.61 16.25
CA TRP A 58 -3.43 -4.55 17.59
C TRP A 58 -4.54 -5.61 17.72
N ASP A 59 -5.06 -5.81 18.92
CA ASP A 59 -5.93 -6.95 19.27
C ASP A 59 -7.16 -7.15 18.36
N THR A 60 -7.61 -6.10 17.65
CA THR A 60 -8.81 -6.15 16.80
C THR A 60 -8.53 -5.91 15.31
N GLY A 61 -7.26 -5.74 14.89
CA GLY A 61 -6.97 -5.44 13.48
C GLY A 61 -5.53 -5.06 13.19
N PHE A 62 -5.29 -4.68 11.93
CA PHE A 62 -3.97 -4.27 11.46
C PHE A 62 -4.08 -3.16 10.41
N VAL A 63 -2.98 -2.44 10.21
CA VAL A 63 -2.81 -1.44 9.14
C VAL A 63 -1.56 -1.78 8.35
N VAL A 64 -1.70 -1.80 7.02
CA VAL A 64 -0.59 -1.88 6.07
C VAL A 64 -0.58 -0.60 5.26
N ALA A 65 0.53 0.13 5.28
CA ALA A 65 0.71 1.34 4.51
C ALA A 65 2.11 1.41 3.90
N ASP A 66 2.26 2.13 2.78
CA ASP A 66 3.58 2.52 2.29
C ASP A 66 4.19 3.55 3.26
N TYR A 67 5.35 3.23 3.81
CA TYR A 67 6.03 4.06 4.79
C TYR A 67 6.54 5.39 4.19
N GLU A 68 6.94 5.40 2.91
CA GLU A 68 7.35 6.63 2.23
C GLU A 68 6.17 7.57 2.01
N GLU A 69 5.00 7.04 1.66
CA GLU A 69 3.78 7.86 1.57
C GLU A 69 3.30 8.32 2.94
N LEU A 70 3.37 7.46 3.96
CA LEU A 70 3.03 7.81 5.34
C LEU A 70 3.86 9.01 5.83
N LYS A 71 5.13 9.11 5.42
CA LYS A 71 6.00 10.26 5.73
C LYS A 71 5.59 11.55 5.02
N LYS A 72 4.97 11.45 3.84
CA LYS A 72 4.46 12.60 3.08
C LYS A 72 3.11 13.09 3.60
N CYS A 73 2.37 12.26 4.34
CA CYS A 73 1.10 12.66 4.95
C CYS A 73 1.29 13.81 5.97
N PRO A 74 0.27 14.69 6.13
CA PRO A 74 0.26 15.71 7.17
C PRO A 74 0.48 15.12 8.56
N LYS A 75 1.25 15.81 9.41
CA LYS A 75 1.66 15.37 10.76
C LYS A 75 0.50 14.77 11.58
N ARG A 76 -0.67 15.42 11.57
CA ARG A 76 -1.89 14.96 12.27
C ARG A 76 -2.40 13.59 11.79
N GLN A 77 -2.33 13.31 10.48
CA GLN A 77 -2.76 12.03 9.93
C GLN A 77 -1.73 10.95 10.21
N ARG A 78 -0.44 11.29 10.08
CA ARG A 78 0.67 10.39 10.42
C ARG A 78 0.61 9.96 11.88
N GLU A 79 0.47 10.90 12.80
CA GLU A 79 0.38 10.62 14.25
C GLU A 79 -0.82 9.75 14.59
N LYS A 80 -1.98 9.95 13.95
CA LYS A 80 -3.14 9.05 14.12
C LYS A 80 -2.80 7.62 13.71
N ILE A 81 -2.18 7.42 12.56
CA ILE A 81 -1.83 6.08 12.06
C ILE A 81 -0.74 5.43 12.93
N LEU A 82 0.27 6.19 13.36
CA LEU A 82 1.31 5.70 14.27
C LEU A 82 0.72 5.33 15.65
N SER A 83 -0.18 6.16 16.18
CA SER A 83 -0.83 5.91 17.48
C SER A 83 -1.69 4.66 17.47
N LEU A 84 -2.31 4.31 16.34
CA LEU A 84 -3.02 3.04 16.17
C LEU A 84 -2.08 1.83 16.25
N GLY A 85 -0.82 1.98 15.84
CA GLY A 85 0.22 0.97 15.99
C GLY A 85 0.94 0.99 17.34
N GLY A 86 0.48 1.78 18.30
CA GLY A 86 1.09 1.88 19.63
C GLY A 86 2.44 2.60 19.67
N ILE A 87 2.75 3.41 18.64
CA ILE A 87 3.99 4.22 18.51
C ILE A 87 3.67 5.70 18.66
#